data_AF-A0A2W5ZB78-F1
#
_entry.id   AF-A0A2W5ZB78-F1
#
_cell.length_a   1.000
_cell.length_b   1.000
_cell.length_c   1.000
_cell.angle_alpha   90.00
_cell.angle_beta   90.00
_cell.angle_gamma   90.00
#
_symmetry.space_group_name_H-M   'P 1'
#
loop_
_entity.id
_entity.type
_entity.pdbx_description
1 polymer ?
#
loop_
_entity_poly.entity_id
_entity_poly.type
_entity_poly.pdbx_seq_one_letter_code
_entity_poly.pdbx_strand_id
1 'polypeptide(L)' 'MDTNLYSIGAYFCDRHPDLVEEVIEQSEEIERSGLERYAAREGEEAEACFQTLVTGLAVRYYKAVAG' A
#
# COMPACT_ATOMS: atom_id res chain seq x y z
N MET A 1 -13.81 -0.05 -12.94
CA MET A 1 -13.52 0.07 -11.49
C MET A 1 -12.12 -0.45 -11.19
N ASP A 2 -11.68 -1.50 -11.90
CA ASP A 2 -10.34 -2.11 -11.82
C ASP A 2 -9.17 -1.18 -12.21
N THR A 3 -9.45 -0.17 -13.03
CA THR A 3 -8.45 0.74 -13.60
C THR A 3 -7.75 1.59 -12.54
N ASN A 4 -8.39 1.88 -11.40
CA ASN A 4 -7.82 2.82 -10.42
C ASN A 4 -6.65 2.18 -9.66
N LEU A 5 -6.83 0.99 -9.08
CA LEU A 5 -5.76 0.27 -8.39
C LEU A 5 -4.64 -0.15 -9.35
N TYR A 6 -5.00 -0.61 -10.55
CA TYR A 6 -3.99 -0.93 -11.58
C TYR A 6 -3.11 0.28 -11.89
N SER A 7 -3.72 1.45 -12.12
CA SER A 7 -2.99 2.67 -12.48
C SER A 7 -2.13 3.19 -11.32
N ILE A 8 -2.64 3.14 -10.09
CA ILE A 8 -1.87 3.51 -8.89
C ILE A 8 -0.67 2.58 -8.73
N GLY A 9 -0.87 1.26 -8.82
CA GLY A 9 0.19 0.27 -8.68
C GLY A 9 1.25 0.39 -9.77
N ALA A 10 0.83 0.53 -11.03
CA ALA A 10 1.74 0.74 -12.16
C ALA A 10 2.57 2.02 -11.99
N TYR A 11 1.92 3.14 -11.62
CA TYR A 11 2.59 4.42 -11.39
C TYR A 11 3.59 4.34 -10.23
N PHE A 12 3.21 3.72 -9.12
CA PHE A 12 4.09 3.58 -7.96
C PHE A 12 5.30 2.71 -8.27
N CYS A 13 5.11 1.56 -8.93
CA CYS A 13 6.20 0.68 -9.34
C CYS A 13 7.19 1.35 -10.29
N ASP A 14 6.71 2.23 -11.19
CA ASP A 14 7.58 2.98 -12.12
C ASP A 14 8.35 4.10 -11.43
N ARG A 15 7.70 4.84 -10.51
CA ARG A 15 8.27 6.03 -9.87
C ARG A 15 9.10 5.75 -8.62
N HIS A 16 8.80 4.67 -7.91
CA HIS A 16 9.40 4.32 -6.62
C HIS A 16 9.73 2.81 -6.54
N PRO A 17 10.51 2.25 -7.49
CA PRO A 17 10.76 0.81 -7.57
C PRO A 17 11.46 0.23 -6.33
N ASP A 18 12.25 1.05 -5.64
CA ASP A 18 12.98 0.73 -4.42
C ASP A 18 12.09 0.63 -3.17
N LEU A 19 10.95 1.33 -3.15
CA LEU A 19 10.01 1.33 -2.03
C LEU A 19 8.89 0.29 -2.16
N VAL A 20 8.88 -0.45 -3.28
CA VAL A 20 7.82 -1.41 -3.61
C VAL A 20 7.70 -2.51 -2.56
N GLU A 21 8.81 -3.05 -2.07
CA GLU A 21 8.76 -4.13 -1.08
C GLU A 21 8.36 -3.59 0.30
N GLU A 22 8.92 -2.45 0.70
CA GLU A 22 8.62 -1.79 1.96
C GLU A 22 7.13 -1.42 2.08
N VAL A 23 6.54 -0.82 1.04
CA VAL A 23 5.12 -0.45 1.07
C VAL A 23 4.21 -1.69 1.13
N ILE A 24 4.62 -2.81 0.54
CA ILE A 24 3.89 -4.07 0.65
C ILE A 24 3.95 -4.56 2.09
N GLU A 25 5.14 -4.70 2.66
CA GLU A 25 5.34 -5.19 4.03
C GLU A 25 4.59 -4.33 5.05
N GLN A 26 4.69 -3.01 4.92
CA GLN A 26 4.01 -2.05 5.79
C GLN A 26 2.48 -2.16 5.63
N SER A 27 1.97 -2.27 4.40
CA SER A 27 0.54 -2.46 4.17
C SER A 27 0.01 -3.76 4.80
N GLU A 28 0.77 -4.85 4.74
CA GLU A 28 0.40 -6.13 5.35
C GLU A 28 0.45 -6.08 6.88
N GLU A 29 1.34 -5.28 7.45
CA GLU A 29 1.34 -5.04 8.90
C GLU A 29 0.11 -4.23 9.35
N ILE A 30 -0.28 -3.22 8.57
CA ILE A 30 -1.51 -2.45 8.81
C ILE A 30 -2.73 -3.38 8.74
N GLU A 31 -2.82 -4.27 7.75
CA GLU A 31 -3.89 -5.27 7.64
C GLU A 31 -3.95 -6.20 8.86
N ARG A 32 -2.80 -6.73 9.28
CA ARG A 32 -2.71 -7.66 10.42
C ARG A 32 -3.01 -7.00 11.76
N SER A 33 -2.58 -5.77 11.95
CA SER A 33 -2.69 -5.05 13.23
C SER A 33 -4.03 -4.33 13.38
N GLY A 34 -4.66 -3.96 12.26
CA GLY A 34 -5.78 -3.05 12.19
C GLY A 34 -5.31 -1.58 12.10
N LEU A 35 -5.93 -0.82 11.20
CA LEU A 35 -5.53 0.54 10.84
C LEU A 35 -5.37 1.48 12.05
N GLU A 36 -6.42 1.64 12.87
CA GLU A 36 -6.40 2.56 14.01
C GLU A 36 -5.35 2.16 15.05
N ARG A 37 -5.17 0.85 15.25
CA ARG A 37 -4.19 0.33 16.21
C ARG A 37 -2.77 0.54 15.72
N TYR A 38 -2.52 0.32 14.44
CA TYR A 38 -1.24 0.59 13.80
C TYR A 38 -0.91 2.09 13.89
N ALA A 39 -1.84 2.95 13.48
CA ALA A 39 -1.68 4.41 13.53
C ALA A 39 -1.35 4.90 14.94
N ALA A 40 -2.09 4.43 15.95
CA ALA A 40 -1.83 4.77 17.35
C ALA A 40 -0.47 4.27 17.87
N ARG A 41 0.02 3.12 17.37
CA ARG A 41 1.31 2.53 17.76
C ARG A 41 2.49 3.30 17.16
N GLU A 42 2.38 3.69 15.89
CA GLU A 42 3.44 4.43 15.17
C GLU A 42 3.38 5.95 15.44
N GLY A 43 2.31 6.45 16.05
CA GLY A 43 2.11 7.89 16.25
C GLY A 43 1.79 8.63 14.96
N GLU A 44 1.16 7.95 14.01
CA GLU A 44 0.74 8.48 12.72
C GLU A 44 -0.76 8.75 12.64
N GLU A 45 -1.17 9.58 11.70
CA GLU A 45 -2.59 9.82 11.38
C GLU A 45 -3.17 8.61 10.63
N ALA A 46 -4.40 8.20 10.99
CA ALA A 46 -5.06 7.06 10.36
C ALA A 46 -5.24 7.23 8.85
N GLU A 47 -5.40 8.47 8.36
CA GLU A 47 -5.45 8.78 6.93
C GLU A 47 -4.15 8.44 6.21
N ALA A 48 -3.00 8.76 6.81
CA ALA A 48 -1.69 8.46 6.22
C ALA A 48 -1.46 6.94 6.16
N CYS A 49 -1.74 6.23 7.25
CA CYS A 49 -1.68 4.76 7.26
C CYS A 49 -2.65 4.15 6.23
N PHE A 50 -3.82 4.74 6.03
CA PHE A 50 -4.78 4.27 5.02
C PHE A 50 -4.26 4.46 3.59
N GLN A 51 -3.59 5.58 3.30
CA GLN A 51 -2.94 5.79 2.00
C GLN A 51 -1.87 4.74 1.74
N THR A 52 -1.03 4.43 2.73
CA THR A 52 -0.03 3.35 2.66
C THR A 52 -0.67 2.00 2.38
N LEU A 53 -1.75 1.67 3.10
CA LEU A 53 -2.51 0.44 2.91
C LEU A 53 -3.05 0.32 1.47
N VAL A 54 -3.71 1.37 0.97
CA VAL A 54 -4.29 1.38 -0.40
C VAL A 54 -3.18 1.28 -1.45
N THR A 55 -2.05 1.93 -1.22
CA THR A 55 -0.89 1.89 -2.13
C THR A 55 -0.29 0.49 -2.19
N GLY A 56 -0.04 -0.16 -1.04
CA GLY A 56 0.45 -1.53 -1.00
C GLY A 56 -0.53 -2.54 -1.63
N LEU A 57 -1.84 -2.34 -1.46
CA LEU A 57 -2.85 -3.14 -2.17
C LEU A 57 -2.80 -2.93 -3.69
N ALA A 58 -2.67 -1.69 -4.14
CA ALA A 58 -2.57 -1.34 -5.56
C ALA A 58 -1.33 -1.97 -6.21
N VAL A 59 -0.19 -1.94 -5.52
CA VAL A 59 1.07 -2.55 -5.96
C VAL A 59 0.93 -4.08 -6.04
N ARG A 60 0.39 -4.74 -5.02
CA ARG A 60 0.13 -6.20 -5.04
C ARG A 60 -0.81 -6.59 -6.18
N TYR A 61 -1.89 -5.83 -6.39
CA TYR A 61 -2.82 -6.03 -7.50
C TYR A 61 -2.13 -5.91 -8.86
N TYR A 62 -1.36 -4.83 -9.06
CA TYR A 62 -0.63 -4.62 -10.30
C TYR A 62 0.37 -5.76 -10.57
N LYS A 63 1.16 -6.16 -9.57
CA LYS A 63 2.09 -7.30 -9.69
C LYS A 63 1.37 -8.61 -10.05
N ALA A 64 0.18 -8.85 -9.51
CA ALA A 64 -0.59 -10.07 -9.79
C ALA A 64 -1.21 -10.11 -11.21
N VAL A 65 -1.48 -8.94 -11.80
CA VAL A 65 -2.12 -8.82 -13.12
C VAL A 65 -1.09 -8.67 -14.25
N ALA A 66 0.00 -7.96 -14.00
CA ALA A 66 1.03 -7.61 -14.98
C ALA A 66 2.34 -8.42 -14.83
N GLY A 67 2.49 -9.19 -13.75
CA GLY A 67 3.65 -10.05 -13.45
C GLY A 67 3.44 -11.52 -13.81
#